data_AF-A0A081QPA8-F1
#
_entry.id   AF-A0A081QPA8-F1
#
_cell.length_a   1.000
_cell.length_b   1.000
_cell.length_c   1.000
_cell.angle_alpha   90.00
_cell.angle_beta   90.00
_cell.angle_gamma   90.00
#
_symmetry.space_group_name_H-M   'P 1'
#
loop_
_entity.id
_entity.type
_entity.pdbx_description
1 polymer ?
#
loop_
_entity_poly.entity_id
_entity_poly.type
_entity_poly.pdbx_seq_one_letter_code
_entity_poly.pdbx_strand_id
1 'polypeptide(L)'
;MKIKSLLVSSLLATSLLGAGVLVAQPTPVQALTDVSVNDTENPLKLTFVNVQDYPSYRQKMLLDIQKGEGFIGNSLYYDIVNEDTGALVDSNYTNYIFSNHTRFSQEVSTSSLKDGTYHIDMYTNDDFGKKAFGRSVSFKIAGGQFQSFPASAAQRTEDRSPVLTDDKTNSAEFPLKLSVINVQDNPSYSQKMLLDIQKKPGTINNFLYYDIVNEDTGALVDTNDTSYISNQTRFREEVSTASLKNGTYHIEMYTKDDFGKKAFGRSVPFKVAGGQFQSFPASTVQKNIKSTLPILNDPKTNSAEFPLKLSFINVQDNPSYNQKMLLDIQKEPGSIDNNLHYDIVNEDTGALVDTNYTNYISNQTRFREEVSIASLKNGTYHLEMYTQDDFGKKAFGRSVPFKVVGGQAQLDFSSQATPKPTPKPTPKPKPTVQSGWVGSSYYQDGKKVTSKWIFDKKYNSYFYLDASGNYVQNAWVGNYYLKSGGYMAKSEWIYDKNYGSYYYLTSEGSYARNAWVGNYYLKSNGKMAKSEWIYDKNYGAYYYLTAEGSYARNAWSGNYYLKSNGKMAKGEWVYDSNYKSYYYLTAEGSYARNTWVGNYYLKSNGKMAVNERTPDGYRVDGSGKWVK
;
A
#
# COMPACT_ATOMS: atom_id res chain seq x y z
N MET A 1 77.40 21.28 -15.33
CA MET A 1 78.66 20.53 -15.10
C MET A 1 79.33 21.12 -13.86
N LYS A 2 79.67 20.30 -12.85
CA LYS A 2 80.48 20.60 -11.62
C LYS A 2 79.83 21.56 -10.60
N ILE A 3 79.19 21.09 -9.51
CA ILE A 3 79.67 20.46 -8.26
C ILE A 3 80.49 21.44 -7.36
N LYS A 4 80.06 21.54 -6.08
CA LYS A 4 80.83 21.64 -4.78
C LYS A 4 80.35 22.80 -3.90
N SER A 5 79.57 22.54 -2.83
CA SER A 5 79.92 22.08 -1.45
C SER A 5 80.13 23.28 -0.49
N LEU A 6 79.24 23.52 0.50
CA LEU A 6 79.17 22.94 1.87
C LEU A 6 80.10 23.65 2.89
N LEU A 7 79.52 24.17 4.00
CA LEU A 7 80.01 24.40 5.38
C LEU A 7 79.17 25.54 6.01
N VAL A 8 78.24 25.35 6.96
CA VAL A 8 78.27 24.86 8.37
C VAL A 8 78.65 25.92 9.42
N SER A 9 77.68 26.21 10.31
CA SER A 9 77.78 26.68 11.71
C SER A 9 78.32 28.11 11.96
N SER A 10 77.94 28.87 13.00
CA SER A 10 77.46 28.53 14.34
C SER A 10 76.79 29.73 15.04
N LEU A 11 75.93 29.40 16.02
CA LEU A 11 75.59 30.07 17.29
C LEU A 11 75.45 31.60 17.37
N LEU A 12 74.28 32.05 17.83
CA LEU A 12 74.20 32.89 19.05
C LEU A 12 72.87 32.63 19.76
N ALA A 13 72.96 32.29 21.05
CA ALA A 13 71.83 32.19 21.96
C ALA A 13 71.47 33.57 22.49
N THR A 14 70.18 33.86 22.63
CA THR A 14 69.65 34.69 23.73
C THR A 14 68.15 34.41 23.88
N SER A 15 67.79 34.06 25.11
CA SER A 15 66.45 33.74 25.59
C SER A 15 65.54 34.97 25.63
N LEU A 16 64.28 34.82 25.20
CA LEU A 16 63.17 35.60 25.72
C LEU A 16 61.98 34.67 25.96
N LEU A 17 61.54 34.59 27.23
CA LEU A 17 60.31 33.91 27.62
C LEU A 17 59.13 34.58 26.93
N GLY A 18 58.44 33.86 26.06
CA GLY A 18 57.09 34.15 25.63
C GLY A 18 56.25 32.91 25.87
N ALA A 19 55.27 33.00 26.77
CA ALA A 19 54.27 31.97 26.98
C ALA A 19 53.42 31.81 25.70
N GLY A 20 53.89 30.95 24.81
CA GLY A 20 53.16 30.50 23.63
C GLY A 20 52.32 29.28 24.01
N VAL A 21 51.00 29.44 24.00
CA VAL A 21 50.06 28.32 23.96
C VAL A 21 50.46 27.44 22.75
N LEU A 22 50.89 26.21 23.01
CA LEU A 22 50.97 25.17 21.99
C LEU A 22 49.54 24.89 21.53
N VAL A 23 49.09 25.61 20.50
CA VAL A 23 47.98 25.14 19.68
C VAL A 23 48.57 23.97 18.90
N ALA A 24 48.33 22.75 19.39
CA ALA A 24 48.51 21.55 18.61
C ALA A 24 47.72 21.76 17.30
N GLN A 25 48.42 21.92 16.18
CA GLN A 25 47.75 21.91 14.89
C GLN A 25 47.05 20.55 14.77
N PRO A 26 45.77 20.50 14.38
CA PRO A 26 45.10 19.23 14.16
C PRO A 26 45.88 18.46 13.11
N THR A 27 46.46 17.33 13.51
CA THR A 27 47.14 16.43 12.59
C THR A 27 46.14 16.03 11.51
N PRO A 28 46.48 16.15 10.21
CA PRO A 28 45.58 15.72 9.14
C PRO A 28 45.24 14.25 9.36
N VAL A 29 43.95 13.94 9.51
CA VAL A 29 43.47 12.56 9.44
C VAL A 29 43.84 12.04 8.05
N GLN A 30 44.63 10.97 7.96
CA GLN A 30 45.01 10.36 6.69
C GLN A 30 43.76 9.76 6.04
N ALA A 31 43.07 10.58 5.25
CA ALA A 31 41.96 10.18 4.40
C ALA A 31 42.49 9.27 3.29
N LEU A 32 41.90 8.09 3.13
CA LEU A 32 42.37 7.12 2.14
C LEU A 32 41.82 7.37 0.73
N THR A 33 40.66 8.04 0.59
CA THR A 33 40.06 8.44 -0.70
C THR A 33 38.91 9.45 -0.48
N ASP A 34 38.72 10.39 -1.41
CA ASP A 34 37.63 11.39 -1.44
C ASP A 34 36.69 11.10 -2.61
N VAL A 35 35.49 10.58 -2.38
CA VAL A 35 34.59 10.17 -3.47
C VAL A 35 33.13 10.29 -3.07
N SER A 36 32.52 11.46 -3.32
CA SER A 36 31.06 11.68 -3.25
C SER A 36 30.39 11.49 -4.62
N VAL A 37 29.13 11.04 -4.63
CA VAL A 37 28.24 11.13 -5.80
C VAL A 37 27.45 12.45 -5.71
N ASN A 38 27.49 13.26 -6.76
CA ASN A 38 27.07 14.68 -6.78
C ASN A 38 25.60 14.94 -7.13
N ASP A 39 24.69 13.97 -6.94
CA ASP A 39 23.43 13.97 -7.70
C ASP A 39 22.15 13.84 -6.86
N THR A 40 22.18 14.37 -5.63
CA THR A 40 21.03 14.46 -4.71
C THR A 40 20.86 15.86 -4.12
N GLU A 41 19.68 16.14 -3.56
CA GLU A 41 19.32 17.45 -2.99
C GLU A 41 20.17 17.83 -1.76
N ASN A 42 20.88 16.85 -1.16
CA ASN A 42 21.83 17.02 -0.05
C ASN A 42 22.95 15.95 -0.11
N PRO A 43 23.98 16.08 -0.96
CA PRO A 43 25.00 15.05 -1.13
C PRO A 43 25.88 14.92 0.13
N LEU A 44 26.14 13.67 0.52
CA LEU A 44 27.10 13.32 1.56
C LEU A 44 28.45 12.99 0.93
N LYS A 45 29.49 13.55 1.53
CA LYS A 45 30.88 13.17 1.27
C LYS A 45 31.31 12.14 2.29
N LEU A 46 31.67 10.96 1.78
CA LEU A 46 32.07 9.80 2.57
C LEU A 46 33.56 9.57 2.39
N THR A 47 34.29 9.47 3.51
CA THR A 47 35.75 9.30 3.49
C THR A 47 36.14 8.24 4.51
N PHE A 48 36.77 7.16 4.04
CA PHE A 48 37.33 6.16 4.95
C PHE A 48 38.58 6.70 5.62
N VAL A 49 38.62 6.58 6.95
CA VAL A 49 39.75 6.96 7.78
C VAL A 49 40.65 5.74 7.98
N ASN A 50 41.95 5.90 7.74
CA ASN A 50 42.89 4.82 8.02
C ASN A 50 43.00 4.58 9.54
N VAL A 51 42.51 3.42 9.98
CA VAL A 51 42.57 2.95 11.37
C VAL A 51 43.24 1.59 11.52
N GLN A 52 43.95 1.11 10.48
CA GLN A 52 44.50 -0.26 10.45
C GLN A 52 45.51 -0.54 11.59
N ASP A 53 46.25 0.47 12.01
CA ASP A 53 47.23 0.35 13.10
C ASP A 53 46.61 0.50 14.51
N TYR A 54 45.31 0.75 14.61
CA TYR A 54 44.60 0.89 15.88
C TYR A 54 43.97 -0.44 16.31
N PRO A 55 44.47 -1.12 17.36
CA PRO A 55 44.01 -2.46 17.74
C PRO A 55 42.52 -2.54 18.10
N SER A 56 41.93 -1.45 18.60
CA SER A 56 40.51 -1.36 18.93
C SER A 56 39.58 -1.36 17.71
N TYR A 57 40.13 -1.19 16.51
CA TYR A 57 39.40 -1.17 15.23
C TYR A 57 39.60 -2.45 14.40
N ARG A 58 40.10 -3.54 15.00
CA ARG A 58 40.04 -4.85 14.33
C ARG A 58 38.59 -5.20 13.97
N GLN A 59 38.37 -5.62 12.73
CA GLN A 59 37.04 -5.91 12.17
C GLN A 59 36.08 -4.70 12.20
N LYS A 60 36.63 -3.49 12.15
CA LYS A 60 35.87 -2.25 12.05
C LYS A 60 36.52 -1.32 11.03
N MET A 61 35.70 -0.46 10.45
CA MET A 61 36.15 0.69 9.68
C MET A 61 35.61 1.97 10.32
N LEU A 62 36.32 3.07 10.13
CA LEU A 62 35.86 4.38 10.54
C LEU A 62 35.54 5.21 9.30
N LEU A 63 34.28 5.63 9.19
CA LEU A 63 33.77 6.45 8.09
C LEU A 63 33.59 7.89 8.57
N ASP A 64 34.28 8.82 7.93
CA ASP A 64 34.05 10.25 8.08
C ASP A 64 32.96 10.68 7.10
N ILE A 65 31.91 11.32 7.62
CA ILE A 65 30.71 11.69 6.89
C ILE A 65 30.57 13.21 6.97
N GLN A 66 30.56 13.86 5.82
CA GLN A 66 30.46 15.30 5.66
C GLN A 66 29.21 15.65 4.85
N LYS A 67 28.54 16.73 5.20
CA LYS A 67 27.37 17.24 4.47
C LYS A 67 27.44 18.76 4.30
N GLY A 68 26.78 19.27 3.26
CA GLY A 68 26.60 20.70 3.04
C GLY A 68 25.78 21.41 4.14
N GLU A 69 25.67 22.73 4.04
CA GLU A 69 24.80 23.52 4.90
C GLU A 69 23.34 23.14 4.68
N GLY A 70 22.63 22.77 5.74
CA GLY A 70 21.26 22.25 5.66
C GLY A 70 20.92 21.32 6.83
N PHE A 71 19.63 21.18 7.13
CA PHE A 71 19.13 20.33 8.21
C PHE A 71 18.60 19.01 7.66
N ILE A 72 19.13 17.87 8.11
CA ILE A 72 18.58 16.54 7.84
C ILE A 72 17.65 16.20 9.01
N GLY A 73 16.35 16.28 8.79
CA GLY A 73 15.34 16.08 9.83
C GLY A 73 15.08 14.64 10.24
N ASN A 74 15.82 13.69 9.68
CA ASN A 74 15.64 12.25 9.82
C ASN A 74 16.95 11.55 10.22
N SER A 75 16.86 10.39 10.89
CA SER A 75 18.02 9.54 11.14
C SER A 75 18.64 9.06 9.83
N LEU A 76 19.98 9.00 9.79
CA LEU A 76 20.73 8.43 8.68
C LEU A 76 20.98 6.94 8.92
N TYR A 77 20.69 6.15 7.90
CA TYR A 77 20.92 4.72 7.82
C TYR A 77 22.00 4.44 6.78
N TYR A 78 22.65 3.29 6.93
CA TYR A 78 23.60 2.78 5.96
C TYR A 78 23.40 1.30 5.70
N ASP A 79 23.59 0.90 4.45
CA ASP A 79 23.61 -0.48 3.99
C ASP A 79 25.00 -0.87 3.52
N ILE A 80 25.45 -2.07 3.87
CA ILE A 80 26.62 -2.70 3.29
C ILE A 80 26.15 -3.65 2.20
N VAL A 81 26.58 -3.41 0.97
CA VAL A 81 26.14 -4.18 -0.20
C VAL A 81 27.33 -4.88 -0.83
N ASN A 82 27.18 -6.17 -1.14
CA ASN A 82 28.20 -6.92 -1.88
C ASN A 82 28.14 -6.56 -3.36
N GLU A 83 29.26 -6.17 -3.95
CA GLU A 83 29.36 -5.71 -5.34
C GLU A 83 29.22 -6.84 -6.37
N ASP A 84 29.67 -8.04 -6.00
CA ASP A 84 29.67 -9.20 -6.89
C ASP A 84 28.26 -9.80 -7.01
N THR A 85 27.52 -9.84 -5.90
CA THR A 85 26.19 -10.46 -5.82
C THR A 85 25.04 -9.45 -5.83
N GLY A 86 25.31 -8.18 -5.52
CA GLY A 86 24.28 -7.16 -5.29
C GLY A 86 23.47 -7.37 -4.01
N ALA A 87 23.88 -8.30 -3.13
CA ALA A 87 23.15 -8.60 -1.91
C ALA A 87 23.37 -7.54 -0.83
N LEU A 88 22.30 -7.17 -0.13
CA LEU A 88 22.36 -6.45 1.13
C LEU A 88 22.91 -7.39 2.20
N VAL A 89 24.09 -7.07 2.75
CA VAL A 89 24.83 -7.92 3.70
C VAL A 89 24.70 -7.45 5.14
N ASP A 90 24.56 -6.14 5.34
CA ASP A 90 24.27 -5.55 6.66
C ASP A 90 23.52 -4.24 6.49
N SER A 91 22.72 -3.86 7.49
CA SER A 91 21.96 -2.60 7.50
C SER A 91 21.88 -2.08 8.94
N ASN A 92 22.25 -0.81 9.13
CA ASN A 92 22.27 -0.21 10.47
C ASN A 92 22.01 1.30 10.43
N TYR A 93 21.77 1.89 11.59
CA TYR A 93 21.65 3.33 11.75
C TYR A 93 23.00 3.94 12.16
N THR A 94 23.18 5.19 11.79
CA THR A 94 24.35 5.95 12.22
C THR A 94 24.14 6.56 13.61
N ASN A 95 25.22 6.92 14.28
CA ASN A 95 25.19 7.73 15.51
C ASN A 95 24.80 9.20 15.25
N TYR A 96 24.23 9.52 14.09
CA TYR A 96 23.78 10.86 13.75
C TYR A 96 22.65 11.29 14.70
N ILE A 97 22.96 12.25 15.57
CA ILE A 97 21.98 12.92 16.44
C ILE A 97 21.40 14.08 15.63
N PHE A 98 20.08 14.24 15.60
CA PHE A 98 19.35 15.34 14.96
C PHE A 98 19.97 16.70 15.34
N SER A 99 20.92 17.18 14.54
CA SER A 99 21.79 18.28 14.91
C SER A 99 22.28 19.01 13.67
N ASN A 100 22.73 20.24 13.88
CA ASN A 100 23.22 21.11 12.81
C ASN A 100 24.67 20.77 12.40
N HIS A 101 25.27 19.71 12.95
CA HIS A 101 26.63 19.32 12.63
C HIS A 101 26.76 19.01 11.13
N THR A 102 27.80 19.55 10.49
CA THR A 102 28.11 19.32 9.08
C THR A 102 29.08 18.16 8.86
N ARG A 103 29.61 17.58 9.95
CA ARG A 103 30.56 16.47 9.92
C ARG A 103 30.41 15.59 11.15
N PHE A 104 30.46 14.28 10.96
CA PHE A 104 30.43 13.28 12.03
C PHE A 104 31.10 11.98 11.57
N SER A 105 31.47 11.13 12.51
CA SER A 105 32.08 9.84 12.23
C SER A 105 31.14 8.68 12.53
N GLN A 106 31.30 7.58 11.80
CA GLN A 106 30.59 6.34 12.01
C GLN A 106 31.56 5.16 12.06
N GLU A 107 31.48 4.36 13.13
CA GLU A 107 32.12 3.05 13.16
C GLU A 107 31.25 2.05 12.39
N VAL A 108 31.84 1.35 11.42
CA VAL A 108 31.17 0.32 10.63
C VAL A 108 31.81 -1.02 10.97
N SER A 109 31.00 -1.95 11.49
CA SER A 109 31.48 -3.31 11.76
C SER A 109 31.69 -4.09 10.47
N THR A 110 32.78 -4.84 10.37
CA THR A 110 33.07 -5.75 9.26
C THR A 110 33.15 -7.21 9.70
N SER A 111 32.87 -7.49 10.97
CA SER A 111 33.06 -8.82 11.59
C SER A 111 32.21 -9.93 10.96
N SER A 112 31.03 -9.59 10.46
CA SER A 112 30.10 -10.52 9.80
C SER A 112 30.33 -10.67 8.30
N LEU A 113 31.21 -9.85 7.71
CA LEU A 113 31.43 -9.81 6.27
C LEU A 113 32.38 -10.93 5.84
N LYS A 114 31.97 -11.68 4.82
CA LYS A 114 32.81 -12.69 4.16
C LYS A 114 33.84 -12.03 3.24
N ASP A 115 34.80 -12.80 2.77
CA ASP A 115 35.76 -12.35 1.76
C ASP A 115 35.03 -11.89 0.50
N GLY A 116 35.30 -10.66 0.05
CA GLY A 116 34.58 -10.07 -1.08
C GLY A 116 34.81 -8.57 -1.24
N THR A 117 34.12 -7.99 -2.21
CA THR A 117 34.13 -6.54 -2.49
C THR A 117 32.77 -5.94 -2.13
N TYR A 118 32.76 -4.81 -1.43
CA TYR A 118 31.56 -4.21 -0.88
C TYR A 118 31.54 -2.70 -1.05
N HIS A 119 30.37 -2.08 -1.02
CA HIS A 119 30.21 -0.63 -0.88
C HIS A 119 29.19 -0.30 0.21
N ILE A 120 29.17 0.96 0.65
CA ILE A 120 28.20 1.49 1.62
C ILE A 120 27.27 2.48 0.92
N ASP A 121 25.96 2.25 1.03
CA ASP A 121 24.92 3.20 0.62
C ASP A 121 24.31 3.88 1.84
N MET A 122 24.24 5.21 1.84
CA MET A 122 23.68 6.01 2.93
C MET A 122 22.40 6.73 2.51
N TYR A 123 21.38 6.67 3.37
CA TYR A 123 20.06 7.23 3.09
C TYR A 123 19.31 7.61 4.37
N THR A 124 18.26 8.41 4.24
CA THR A 124 17.24 8.56 5.31
C THR A 124 16.14 7.53 5.11
N ASN A 125 15.40 7.18 6.17
CA ASN A 125 14.33 6.19 6.09
C ASN A 125 13.31 6.50 4.95
N ASP A 126 13.00 7.78 4.74
CA ASP A 126 12.04 8.22 3.72
C ASP A 126 12.57 8.16 2.27
N ASP A 127 13.89 8.00 2.12
CA ASP A 127 14.59 8.01 0.83
C ASP A 127 15.25 6.67 0.47
N PHE A 128 14.98 5.63 1.28
CA PHE A 128 15.45 4.29 0.98
C PHE A 128 15.07 3.86 -0.44
N GLY A 129 16.05 3.35 -1.19
CA GLY A 129 15.93 2.90 -2.58
C GLY A 129 15.55 3.99 -3.60
N LYS A 130 15.54 5.27 -3.19
CA LYS A 130 15.70 6.40 -4.12
C LYS A 130 17.21 6.59 -4.38
N LYS A 131 17.64 7.75 -4.87
CA LYS A 131 19.08 8.06 -4.92
C LYS A 131 19.64 8.16 -3.50
N ALA A 132 20.72 7.43 -3.21
CA ALA A 132 21.42 7.50 -1.94
C ALA A 132 21.94 8.93 -1.69
N PHE A 133 21.89 9.39 -0.44
CA PHE A 133 22.50 10.67 -0.05
C PHE A 133 24.02 10.62 -0.25
N GLY A 134 24.62 9.45 -0.07
CA GLY A 134 26.01 9.18 -0.44
C GLY A 134 26.25 7.69 -0.66
N ARG A 135 27.18 7.36 -1.55
CA ARG A 135 27.69 6.00 -1.78
C ARG A 135 29.21 6.03 -1.59
N SER A 136 29.75 5.07 -0.84
CA SER A 136 31.20 4.95 -0.66
C SER A 136 31.85 4.36 -1.91
N VAL A 137 33.18 4.51 -2.03
CA VAL A 137 33.96 3.61 -2.88
C VAL A 137 33.80 2.17 -2.43
N SER A 138 33.98 1.25 -3.37
CA SER A 138 34.05 -0.16 -3.06
C SER A 138 35.34 -0.47 -2.28
N PHE A 139 35.26 -1.37 -1.31
CA PHE A 139 36.36 -1.82 -0.46
C PHE A 139 36.40 -3.34 -0.36
N LYS A 140 37.60 -3.89 -0.13
CA LYS A 140 37.81 -5.33 -0.03
C LYS A 140 37.88 -5.79 1.42
N ILE A 141 37.12 -6.84 1.73
CA ILE A 141 37.22 -7.58 3.00
C ILE A 141 37.90 -8.92 2.74
N ALA A 142 38.79 -9.32 3.65
CA ALA A 142 39.28 -10.69 3.78
C ALA A 142 39.47 -11.05 5.26
N GLY A 143 38.98 -12.23 5.67
CA GLY A 143 39.00 -12.69 7.06
C GLY A 143 38.28 -11.74 8.03
N GLY A 144 37.22 -11.06 7.57
CA GLY A 144 36.49 -10.05 8.35
C GLY A 144 37.24 -8.72 8.56
N GLN A 145 38.38 -8.52 7.89
CA GLN A 145 39.19 -7.30 7.97
C GLN A 145 39.19 -6.53 6.66
N PHE A 146 39.19 -5.19 6.74
CA PHE A 146 39.46 -4.32 5.60
C PHE A 146 40.91 -4.50 5.11
N GLN A 147 41.05 -4.75 3.80
CA GLN A 147 42.35 -5.00 3.17
C GLN A 147 42.81 -3.80 2.36
N SER A 148 42.03 -3.42 1.35
CA SER A 148 42.40 -2.39 0.38
C SER A 148 41.21 -1.87 -0.40
N PHE A 149 41.44 -0.76 -1.11
CA PHE A 149 40.56 -0.32 -2.20
C PHE A 149 41.05 -0.96 -3.52
N PRO A 150 40.14 -1.46 -4.39
CA PRO A 150 40.53 -2.03 -5.67
C PRO A 150 41.21 -0.98 -6.58
N ALA A 151 42.23 -1.40 -7.33
CA ALA A 151 43.10 -0.52 -8.14
C ALA A 151 42.36 0.19 -9.30
N SER A 152 41.22 -0.35 -9.72
CA SER A 152 40.25 0.32 -10.58
C SER A 152 39.02 0.69 -9.74
N ALA A 153 39.12 1.73 -8.92
CA ALA A 153 37.96 2.36 -8.28
C ALA A 153 37.12 3.13 -9.32
N ALA A 154 36.79 2.47 -10.44
CA ALA A 154 35.88 2.99 -11.43
C ALA A 154 34.48 2.93 -10.82
N GLN A 155 33.94 4.11 -10.51
CA GLN A 155 32.55 4.33 -10.14
C GLN A 155 31.63 3.51 -11.07
N ARG A 156 30.95 2.49 -10.53
CA ARG A 156 29.71 2.04 -11.16
C ARG A 156 28.64 3.08 -10.86
N THR A 157 28.30 3.87 -11.88
CA THR A 157 27.23 4.87 -11.85
C THR A 157 25.83 4.26 -11.95
N GLU A 158 25.72 2.94 -12.11
CA GLU A 158 24.44 2.25 -12.09
C GLU A 158 23.96 2.06 -10.63
N ASP A 159 22.83 2.69 -10.30
CA ASP A 159 22.04 2.40 -9.09
C ASP A 159 21.50 0.96 -9.16
N ARG A 160 22.35 -0.03 -8.89
CA ARG A 160 21.88 -1.39 -8.60
C ARG A 160 21.34 -1.41 -7.18
N SER A 161 20.09 -0.98 -7.03
CA SER A 161 19.34 -1.27 -5.81
C SER A 161 19.36 -2.79 -5.57
N PRO A 162 19.46 -3.28 -4.33
CA PRO A 162 19.49 -4.72 -4.03
C PRO A 162 18.14 -5.42 -4.29
N VAL A 163 17.26 -4.79 -5.06
CA VAL A 163 15.90 -5.25 -5.36
C VAL A 163 15.95 -6.33 -6.46
N LEU A 164 15.41 -7.49 -6.15
CA LEU A 164 15.33 -8.63 -7.06
C LEU A 164 14.16 -8.54 -8.05
N THR A 165 13.09 -7.81 -7.70
CA THR A 165 11.88 -7.69 -8.52
C THR A 165 11.31 -6.27 -8.55
N ASP A 166 10.82 -5.85 -9.71
CA ASP A 166 10.10 -4.58 -9.89
C ASP A 166 8.65 -4.88 -10.33
N ASP A 167 7.72 -4.90 -9.36
CA ASP A 167 6.31 -5.12 -9.66
C ASP A 167 5.62 -3.84 -10.17
N LYS A 168 4.83 -3.98 -11.24
CA LYS A 168 3.97 -2.88 -11.73
C LYS A 168 2.82 -2.65 -10.74
N THR A 169 2.55 -1.39 -10.42
CA THR A 169 1.45 -1.00 -9.52
C THR A 169 0.11 -1.52 -10.02
N ASN A 170 -0.62 -2.24 -9.16
CA ASN A 170 -1.96 -2.75 -9.44
C ASN A 170 -3.00 -1.63 -9.63
N SER A 171 -4.20 -1.96 -10.11
CA SER A 171 -5.32 -1.01 -10.30
C SER A 171 -6.17 -0.79 -9.03
N ALA A 172 -5.60 -0.95 -7.83
CA ALA A 172 -6.27 -0.67 -6.55
C ALA A 172 -6.28 0.83 -6.25
N GLU A 173 -7.13 1.28 -5.31
CA GLU A 173 -7.22 2.69 -4.90
C GLU A 173 -5.89 3.20 -4.29
N PHE A 174 -5.17 2.33 -3.58
CA PHE A 174 -3.81 2.54 -3.08
C PHE A 174 -2.88 1.40 -3.51
N PRO A 175 -2.41 1.36 -4.77
CA PRO A 175 -1.64 0.22 -5.22
C PRO A 175 -0.24 0.26 -4.61
N LEU A 176 0.08 -0.81 -3.89
CA LEU A 176 1.42 -1.07 -3.37
C LEU A 176 2.23 -1.76 -4.46
N LYS A 177 3.47 -1.32 -4.60
CA LYS A 177 4.52 -2.04 -5.32
C LYS A 177 5.34 -2.81 -4.29
N LEU A 178 5.43 -4.11 -4.48
CA LEU A 178 6.13 -5.03 -3.57
C LEU A 178 7.36 -5.56 -4.28
N SER A 179 8.52 -5.40 -3.67
CA SER A 179 9.82 -5.71 -4.25
C SER A 179 10.63 -6.48 -3.24
N VAL A 180 11.16 -7.65 -3.59
CA VAL A 180 11.99 -8.43 -2.64
C VAL A 180 13.42 -7.94 -2.71
N ILE A 181 14.08 -7.74 -1.57
CA ILE A 181 15.49 -7.35 -1.47
C ILE A 181 16.36 -8.61 -1.38
N ASN A 182 17.45 -8.64 -2.14
CA ASN A 182 18.46 -9.68 -2.09
C ASN A 182 19.22 -9.63 -0.77
N VAL A 183 19.01 -10.61 0.09
CA VAL A 183 19.64 -10.74 1.41
C VAL A 183 20.40 -12.06 1.56
N GLN A 184 20.69 -12.75 0.45
CA GLN A 184 21.27 -14.11 0.47
C GLN A 184 22.63 -14.21 1.20
N ASP A 185 23.38 -13.11 1.23
CA ASP A 185 24.69 -13.04 1.88
C ASP A 185 24.60 -12.54 3.33
N ASN A 186 23.40 -12.15 3.80
CA ASN A 186 23.18 -11.66 5.15
C ASN A 186 22.75 -12.82 6.09
N PRO A 187 23.59 -13.21 7.06
CA PRO A 187 23.29 -14.33 7.96
C PRO A 187 22.06 -14.09 8.85
N SER A 188 21.70 -12.83 9.11
CA SER A 188 20.51 -12.47 9.90
C SER A 188 19.19 -12.82 9.20
N TYR A 189 19.23 -13.09 7.89
CA TYR A 189 18.05 -13.36 7.05
C TYR A 189 17.94 -14.80 6.55
N SER A 190 18.62 -15.77 7.17
CA SER A 190 18.51 -17.18 6.76
C SER A 190 17.05 -17.66 6.62
N GLN A 191 16.20 -17.45 7.63
CA GLN A 191 14.78 -17.81 7.58
C GLN A 191 13.85 -16.60 7.46
N LYS A 192 14.31 -15.57 6.75
CA LYS A 192 13.56 -14.34 6.55
C LYS A 192 13.74 -13.83 5.13
N MET A 193 12.79 -13.03 4.69
CA MET A 193 12.93 -12.18 3.52
C MET A 193 12.79 -10.73 3.95
N LEU A 194 13.33 -9.83 3.13
CA LEU A 194 13.16 -8.41 3.31
C LEU A 194 12.37 -7.85 2.13
N LEU A 195 11.19 -7.32 2.41
CA LEU A 195 10.28 -6.77 1.42
C LEU A 195 10.38 -5.25 1.40
N ASP A 196 10.63 -4.67 0.23
CA ASP A 196 10.49 -3.25 -0.07
C ASP A 196 9.06 -2.96 -0.53
N ILE A 197 8.38 -2.07 0.18
CA ILE A 197 6.97 -1.74 -0.05
C ILE A 197 6.89 -0.27 -0.41
N GLN A 198 6.33 0.03 -1.59
CA GLN A 198 6.21 1.40 -2.09
C GLN A 198 4.75 1.75 -2.39
N LYS A 199 4.37 2.99 -2.10
CA LYS A 199 3.03 3.53 -2.43
C LYS A 199 3.10 4.96 -2.94
N LYS A 200 2.05 5.36 -3.65
CA LYS A 200 1.87 6.77 -4.04
C LYS A 200 1.66 7.67 -2.81
N PRO A 201 2.00 8.97 -2.89
CA PRO A 201 1.70 9.93 -1.83
C PRO A 201 0.21 9.91 -1.45
N GLY A 202 -0.06 9.93 -0.14
CA GLY A 202 -1.39 9.75 0.45
C GLY A 202 -1.31 8.96 1.75
N THR A 203 -2.31 9.08 2.61
CA THR A 203 -2.32 8.40 3.92
C THR A 203 -3.19 7.16 3.87
N ILE A 204 -2.66 6.02 4.32
CA ILE A 204 -3.48 4.85 4.67
C ILE A 204 -3.76 4.99 6.17
N ASN A 205 -5.01 5.30 6.52
CA ASN A 205 -5.40 5.62 7.90
C ASN A 205 -5.52 4.39 8.83
N ASN A 206 -5.08 3.21 8.38
CA ASN A 206 -5.21 1.93 9.06
C ASN A 206 -3.88 1.16 9.05
N PHE A 207 -3.75 0.20 9.97
CA PHE A 207 -2.66 -0.78 9.95
C PHE A 207 -2.70 -1.59 8.66
N LEU A 208 -1.51 -1.86 8.11
CA LEU A 208 -1.33 -2.72 6.96
C LEU A 208 -0.94 -4.12 7.47
N TYR A 209 -1.58 -5.13 6.91
CA TYR A 209 -1.36 -6.53 7.19
C TYR A 209 -0.87 -7.23 5.93
N TYR A 210 -0.19 -8.35 6.10
CA TYR A 210 0.18 -9.21 5.00
C TYR A 210 -0.21 -10.67 5.28
N ASP A 211 -0.59 -11.36 4.22
CA ASP A 211 -0.85 -12.80 4.20
C ASP A 211 0.20 -13.48 3.31
N ILE A 212 0.73 -14.61 3.78
CA ILE A 212 1.54 -15.52 2.96
C ILE A 212 0.62 -16.63 2.45
N VAL A 213 0.53 -16.76 1.14
CA VAL A 213 -0.38 -17.70 0.47
C VAL A 213 0.44 -18.69 -0.35
N ASN A 214 0.13 -19.98 -0.22
CA ASN A 214 0.71 -21.03 -1.07
C ASN A 214 0.09 -20.94 -2.47
N GLU A 215 0.91 -20.85 -3.51
CA GLU A 215 0.46 -20.67 -4.89
C GLU A 215 -0.23 -21.91 -5.48
N ASP A 216 0.19 -23.11 -5.05
CA ASP A 216 -0.32 -24.36 -5.60
C ASP A 216 -1.65 -24.76 -4.95
N THR A 217 -1.77 -24.59 -3.63
CA THR A 217 -2.96 -24.98 -2.87
C THR A 217 -3.93 -23.81 -2.63
N GLY A 218 -3.48 -22.58 -2.81
CA GLY A 218 -4.18 -21.37 -2.38
C GLY A 218 -4.24 -21.22 -0.86
N ALA A 219 -3.61 -22.09 -0.06
CA ALA A 219 -3.75 -22.04 1.38
C ALA A 219 -3.11 -20.77 1.98
N LEU A 220 -3.84 -20.11 2.90
CA LEU A 220 -3.30 -19.09 3.78
C LEU A 220 -2.37 -19.77 4.79
N VAL A 221 -1.08 -19.50 4.69
CA VAL A 221 -0.02 -20.17 5.48
C VAL A 221 0.46 -19.31 6.64
N ASP A 222 0.42 -17.99 6.51
CA ASP A 222 0.77 -17.08 7.60
C ASP A 222 0.05 -15.74 7.44
N THR A 223 -0.15 -15.03 8.55
CA THR A 223 -0.79 -13.70 8.59
C THR A 223 -0.13 -12.86 9.67
N ASN A 224 0.28 -11.63 9.34
CA ASN A 224 0.94 -10.75 10.29
C ASN A 224 0.66 -9.27 10.02
N ASP A 225 0.82 -8.44 11.05
CA ASP A 225 0.84 -6.99 10.88
C ASP A 225 2.21 -6.52 10.36
N THR A 226 2.22 -5.35 9.74
CA THR A 226 3.44 -4.71 9.25
C THR A 226 3.90 -3.65 10.24
N SER A 227 5.17 -3.28 10.15
CA SER A 227 5.77 -2.12 10.83
C SER A 227 5.32 -0.76 10.25
N TYR A 228 4.29 -0.73 9.40
CA TYR A 228 3.88 0.44 8.62
C TYR A 228 3.54 1.67 9.47
N ILE A 229 4.04 2.83 9.03
CA ILE A 229 3.73 4.15 9.59
C ILE A 229 2.98 4.98 8.54
N SER A 230 1.84 5.56 8.93
CA SER A 230 0.81 6.11 8.02
C SER A 230 1.29 7.18 7.01
N ASN A 231 2.35 7.92 7.34
CA ASN A 231 2.90 8.99 6.50
C ASN A 231 4.01 8.55 5.54
N GLN A 232 4.55 7.34 5.67
CA GLN A 232 5.65 6.87 4.82
C GLN A 232 5.14 6.45 3.44
N THR A 233 5.86 6.82 2.37
CA THR A 233 5.57 6.38 1.00
C THR A 233 6.35 5.13 0.58
N ARG A 234 7.35 4.75 1.36
CA ARG A 234 8.16 3.55 1.15
C ARG A 234 8.73 3.08 2.49
N PHE A 235 8.76 1.78 2.72
CA PHE A 235 9.29 1.17 3.95
C PHE A 235 9.67 -0.29 3.69
N ARG A 236 10.40 -0.88 4.63
CA ARG A 236 10.82 -2.30 4.58
C ARG A 236 10.04 -3.13 5.58
N GLU A 237 9.74 -4.37 5.22
CA GLU A 237 9.13 -5.34 6.11
C GLU A 237 9.94 -6.62 6.16
N GLU A 238 10.26 -7.11 7.37
CA GLU A 238 10.88 -8.43 7.54
C GLU A 238 9.80 -9.50 7.55
N VAL A 239 9.82 -10.39 6.56
CA VAL A 239 8.86 -11.48 6.45
C VAL A 239 9.53 -12.78 6.88
N SER A 240 9.04 -13.37 7.97
CA SER A 240 9.52 -14.68 8.43
C SER A 240 9.13 -15.78 7.44
N THR A 241 10.09 -16.64 7.09
CA THR A 241 9.85 -17.84 6.27
C THR A 241 10.07 -19.15 7.05
N ALA A 242 10.39 -19.06 8.34
CA ALA A 242 10.80 -20.19 9.16
C ALA A 242 9.74 -21.31 9.27
N SER A 243 8.46 -20.96 9.30
CA SER A 243 7.34 -21.89 9.39
C SER A 243 6.91 -22.48 8.04
N LEU A 244 7.44 -21.96 6.94
CA LEU A 244 7.00 -22.32 5.59
C LEU A 244 7.65 -23.64 5.14
N LYS A 245 6.80 -24.55 4.65
CA LYS A 245 7.25 -25.81 4.04
C LYS A 245 7.84 -25.56 2.65
N ASN A 246 8.46 -26.59 2.07
CA ASN A 246 8.94 -26.52 0.69
C ASN A 246 7.77 -26.24 -0.26
N GLY A 247 7.84 -25.16 -1.02
CA GLY A 247 6.73 -24.75 -1.88
C GLY A 247 6.97 -23.41 -2.56
N THR A 248 5.97 -22.98 -3.32
CA THR A 248 5.91 -21.66 -3.96
C THR A 248 4.84 -20.82 -3.28
N TYR A 249 5.15 -19.57 -2.95
CA TYR A 249 4.29 -18.70 -2.16
C TYR A 249 4.25 -17.29 -2.77
N HIS A 250 3.23 -16.53 -2.44
CA HIS A 250 3.18 -15.09 -2.66
C HIS A 250 2.68 -14.36 -1.41
N ILE A 251 2.94 -13.05 -1.36
CA ILE A 251 2.45 -12.18 -0.29
C ILE A 251 1.31 -11.32 -0.83
N GLU A 252 0.22 -11.24 -0.08
CA GLU A 252 -0.87 -10.29 -0.32
C GLU A 252 -0.94 -9.27 0.81
N MET A 253 -1.08 -7.98 0.47
CA MET A 253 -1.17 -6.91 1.46
C MET A 253 -2.53 -6.23 1.45
N TYR A 254 -3.07 -5.97 2.64
CA TYR A 254 -4.42 -5.40 2.83
C TYR A 254 -4.46 -4.54 4.11
N THR A 255 -5.47 -3.69 4.25
CA THR A 255 -5.81 -3.07 5.55
C THR A 255 -6.87 -3.94 6.24
N LYS A 256 -6.99 -3.82 7.56
CA LYS A 256 -8.02 -4.56 8.34
C LYS A 256 -9.42 -4.44 7.74
N ASP A 257 -9.80 -3.24 7.28
CA ASP A 257 -11.14 -2.96 6.74
C ASP A 257 -11.34 -3.43 5.29
N ASP A 258 -10.25 -3.73 4.60
CA ASP A 258 -10.22 -4.21 3.22
C ASP A 258 -9.84 -5.68 3.11
N PHE A 259 -9.77 -6.37 4.24
CA PHE A 259 -9.62 -7.80 4.28
C PHE A 259 -10.66 -8.48 3.38
N GLY A 260 -10.18 -9.29 2.45
CA GLY A 260 -10.98 -10.00 1.47
C GLY A 260 -11.62 -9.19 0.35
N LYS A 261 -11.34 -7.89 0.31
CA LYS A 261 -11.54 -7.06 -0.89
C LYS A 261 -10.28 -7.18 -1.77
N LYS A 262 -10.11 -6.24 -2.70
CA LYS A 262 -8.94 -6.19 -3.57
C LYS A 262 -7.70 -5.86 -2.74
N ALA A 263 -6.74 -6.78 -2.67
CA ALA A 263 -5.44 -6.53 -2.03
C ALA A 263 -4.79 -5.25 -2.59
N PHE A 264 -4.19 -4.46 -1.70
CA PHE A 264 -3.47 -3.24 -2.06
C PHE A 264 -2.19 -3.56 -2.83
N GLY A 265 -1.55 -4.70 -2.54
CA GLY A 265 -0.39 -5.22 -3.26
C GLY A 265 -0.37 -6.74 -3.27
N ARG A 266 0.29 -7.32 -4.28
CA ARG A 266 0.62 -8.74 -4.36
C ARG A 266 2.06 -8.87 -4.84
N SER A 267 2.87 -9.67 -4.16
CA SER A 267 4.25 -9.90 -4.59
C SER A 267 4.30 -10.84 -5.79
N VAL A 268 5.43 -10.82 -6.50
CA VAL A 268 5.84 -11.97 -7.31
C VAL A 268 5.84 -13.27 -6.47
N PRO A 269 5.58 -14.42 -7.11
CA PRO A 269 5.74 -15.72 -6.45
C PRO A 269 7.21 -15.98 -6.12
N PHE A 270 7.50 -16.54 -4.95
CA PHE A 270 8.84 -16.93 -4.50
C PHE A 270 8.87 -18.37 -3.97
N LYS A 271 10.02 -19.01 -4.07
CA LYS A 271 10.22 -20.39 -3.62
C LYS A 271 10.89 -20.44 -2.25
N VAL A 272 10.36 -21.30 -1.38
CA VAL A 272 10.95 -21.62 -0.08
C VAL A 272 11.35 -23.09 -0.03
N ALA A 273 12.49 -23.38 0.57
CA ALA A 273 12.93 -24.74 0.89
C ALA A 273 13.61 -24.76 2.27
N GLY A 274 13.18 -25.65 3.15
CA GLY A 274 13.70 -25.78 4.52
C GLY A 274 13.57 -24.49 5.33
N GLY A 275 12.49 -23.72 5.12
CA GLY A 275 12.27 -22.42 5.76
C GLY A 275 13.12 -21.26 5.22
N GLN A 276 13.94 -21.49 4.18
CA GLN A 276 14.81 -20.48 3.56
C GLN A 276 14.25 -20.04 2.20
N PHE A 277 14.27 -18.75 1.90
CA PHE A 277 14.05 -18.26 0.54
C PHE A 277 15.11 -18.80 -0.42
N GLN A 278 14.70 -19.20 -1.63
CA GLN A 278 15.58 -19.82 -2.62
C GLN A 278 15.72 -18.96 -3.87
N SER A 279 14.61 -18.70 -4.56
CA SER A 279 14.60 -18.04 -5.86
C SER A 279 13.19 -17.68 -6.31
N PHE A 280 13.09 -16.95 -7.42
CA PHE A 280 11.84 -16.75 -8.15
C PHE A 280 11.69 -17.81 -9.25
N PRO A 281 10.46 -18.32 -9.49
CA PRO A 281 10.20 -19.21 -10.62
C PRO A 281 10.52 -18.51 -11.96
N ALA A 282 11.13 -19.23 -12.91
CA ALA A 282 11.57 -18.67 -14.21
C ALA A 282 10.43 -18.16 -15.13
N SER A 283 9.17 -18.47 -14.79
CA SER A 283 7.98 -18.00 -15.50
C SER A 283 7.24 -16.93 -14.70
N THR A 284 7.81 -15.75 -14.57
CA THR A 284 7.16 -14.58 -13.93
C THR A 284 6.10 -13.97 -14.85
N VAL A 285 5.17 -14.79 -15.37
CA VAL A 285 3.93 -14.26 -15.93
C VAL A 285 3.04 -13.98 -14.73
N GLN A 286 2.83 -12.70 -14.40
CA GLN A 286 1.71 -12.28 -13.56
C GLN A 286 0.44 -12.83 -14.21
N LYS A 287 -0.03 -14.00 -13.78
CA LYS A 287 -1.41 -14.39 -14.07
C LYS A 287 -2.25 -13.26 -13.48
N ASN A 288 -3.10 -12.64 -14.30
CA ASN A 288 -4.15 -11.74 -13.83
C ASN A 288 -5.14 -12.57 -13.00
N ILE A 289 -4.74 -12.95 -11.80
CA ILE A 289 -5.56 -13.67 -10.86
C ILE A 289 -6.34 -12.59 -10.14
N LYS A 290 -7.68 -12.65 -10.26
CA LYS A 290 -8.58 -11.88 -9.40
C LYS A 290 -8.14 -12.15 -7.97
N SER A 291 -7.73 -11.10 -7.27
CA SER A 291 -7.51 -11.09 -5.84
C SER A 291 -8.77 -11.59 -5.17
N THR A 292 -8.77 -12.86 -4.83
CA THR A 292 -9.84 -13.56 -4.16
C THR A 292 -9.14 -14.37 -3.10
N LEU A 293 -9.43 -14.06 -1.86
CA LEU A 293 -9.08 -14.90 -0.73
C LEU A 293 -9.36 -16.36 -1.06
N PRO A 294 -8.64 -17.31 -0.43
CA PRO A 294 -8.89 -18.73 -0.62
C PRO A 294 -10.15 -19.16 0.13
N ILE A 295 -11.28 -18.61 -0.29
CA ILE A 295 -12.62 -18.89 0.20
C ILE A 295 -13.06 -20.22 -0.40
N LEU A 296 -13.40 -21.14 0.48
CA LEU A 296 -13.71 -22.52 0.15
C LEU A 296 -15.16 -22.76 -0.27
N ASN A 297 -16.04 -21.75 -0.14
CA ASN A 297 -17.47 -21.88 -0.37
C ASN A 297 -18.19 -20.54 -0.60
N ASP A 298 -19.24 -20.54 -1.43
CA ASP A 298 -20.20 -19.43 -1.59
C ASP A 298 -21.42 -19.66 -0.67
N PRO A 299 -21.62 -18.83 0.39
CA PRO A 299 -22.67 -19.06 1.37
C PRO A 299 -24.05 -18.70 0.83
N LYS A 300 -25.02 -19.59 1.04
CA LYS A 300 -26.45 -19.30 0.81
C LYS A 300 -26.92 -18.33 1.89
N THR A 301 -27.38 -17.14 1.49
CA THR A 301 -28.00 -16.19 2.42
C THR A 301 -29.40 -16.67 2.84
N ASN A 302 -29.63 -16.76 4.15
CA ASN A 302 -30.96 -17.01 4.71
C ASN A 302 -31.77 -15.70 4.81
N SER A 303 -33.10 -15.81 4.90
CA SER A 303 -34.06 -14.70 5.04
C SER A 303 -34.08 -14.08 6.44
N ALA A 304 -32.92 -13.85 7.06
CA ALA A 304 -32.79 -13.16 8.34
C ALA A 304 -32.75 -11.63 8.12
N GLU A 305 -33.09 -10.86 9.15
CA GLU A 305 -33.08 -9.39 9.14
C GLU A 305 -31.66 -8.82 8.90
N PHE A 306 -30.63 -9.56 9.32
CA PHE A 306 -29.22 -9.31 9.01
C PHE A 306 -28.53 -10.59 8.49
N PRO A 307 -28.60 -10.91 7.18
CA PRO A 307 -28.03 -12.14 6.66
C PRO A 307 -26.49 -12.11 6.70
N LEU A 308 -25.89 -13.08 7.39
CA LEU A 308 -24.44 -13.30 7.41
C LEU A 308 -24.02 -14.28 6.31
N LYS A 309 -22.93 -13.95 5.63
CA LYS A 309 -22.23 -14.84 4.69
C LYS A 309 -21.03 -15.46 5.38
N LEU A 310 -21.03 -16.78 5.49
CA LEU A 310 -20.03 -17.56 6.22
C LEU A 310 -19.20 -18.43 5.26
N SER A 311 -17.92 -18.09 5.13
CA SER A 311 -17.00 -18.71 4.20
C SER A 311 -15.78 -19.25 4.93
N PHE A 312 -15.42 -20.52 4.75
CA PHE A 312 -14.18 -21.05 5.32
C PHE A 312 -12.97 -20.63 4.49
N ILE A 313 -11.88 -20.28 5.15
CA ILE A 313 -10.60 -19.94 4.52
C ILE A 313 -9.72 -21.19 4.50
N ASN A 314 -9.08 -21.47 3.36
CA ASN A 314 -8.13 -22.58 3.27
C ASN A 314 -6.88 -22.31 4.12
N VAL A 315 -6.67 -23.12 5.15
CA VAL A 315 -5.52 -23.05 6.08
C VAL A 315 -4.78 -24.39 6.20
N GLN A 316 -4.97 -25.31 5.25
CA GLN A 316 -4.50 -26.70 5.33
C GLN A 316 -2.97 -26.83 5.56
N ASP A 317 -2.20 -25.86 5.05
CA ASP A 317 -0.74 -25.86 5.17
C ASP A 317 -0.22 -25.04 6.37
N ASN A 318 -1.12 -24.44 7.16
CA ASN A 318 -0.78 -23.59 8.30
C ASN A 318 -0.74 -24.38 9.62
N PRO A 319 0.43 -24.56 10.25
CA PRO A 319 0.54 -25.33 11.49
C PRO A 319 -0.18 -24.69 12.69
N SER A 320 -0.37 -23.36 12.70
CA SER A 320 -1.09 -22.65 13.75
C SER A 320 -2.58 -22.99 13.80
N TYR A 321 -3.11 -23.56 12.71
CA TYR A 321 -4.52 -23.97 12.57
C TYR A 321 -4.71 -25.48 12.74
N ASN A 322 -3.76 -26.17 13.35
CA ASN A 322 -3.97 -27.56 13.75
C ASN A 322 -5.14 -27.66 14.74
N GLN A 323 -6.20 -28.40 14.37
CA GLN A 323 -7.47 -28.48 15.11
C GLN A 323 -8.23 -27.14 15.24
N LYS A 324 -8.03 -26.24 14.28
CA LYS A 324 -8.83 -25.02 14.13
C LYS A 324 -9.24 -24.84 12.67
N MET A 325 -10.26 -24.02 12.46
CA MET A 325 -10.64 -23.50 11.15
C MET A 325 -10.65 -21.98 11.21
N LEU A 326 -10.50 -21.35 10.05
CA LEU A 326 -10.61 -19.90 9.93
C LEU A 326 -11.87 -19.56 9.12
N LEU A 327 -12.76 -18.78 9.71
CA LEU A 327 -14.03 -18.39 9.14
C LEU A 327 -14.00 -16.91 8.72
N ASP A 328 -14.32 -16.64 7.46
CA ASP A 328 -14.63 -15.31 6.93
C ASP A 328 -16.13 -15.04 7.10
N ILE A 329 -16.45 -13.99 7.84
CA ILE A 329 -17.82 -13.58 8.14
C ILE A 329 -18.06 -12.23 7.47
N GLN A 330 -19.08 -12.15 6.61
CA GLN A 330 -19.47 -10.91 5.92
C GLN A 330 -20.92 -10.55 6.19
N LYS A 331 -21.20 -9.25 6.28
CA LYS A 331 -22.55 -8.70 6.43
C LYS A 331 -22.72 -7.41 5.65
N GLU A 332 -23.98 -7.06 5.38
CA GLU A 332 -24.35 -5.76 4.82
C GLU A 332 -24.06 -4.62 5.82
N PRO A 333 -23.86 -3.37 5.34
CA PRO A 333 -23.66 -2.21 6.21
C PRO A 333 -24.82 -2.01 7.21
N GLY A 334 -24.47 -1.81 8.48
CA GLY A 334 -25.40 -1.69 9.61
C GLY A 334 -24.75 -2.15 10.91
N SER A 335 -25.22 -1.67 12.06
CA SER A 335 -24.73 -2.13 13.37
C SER A 335 -25.48 -3.40 13.79
N ILE A 336 -24.74 -4.37 14.33
CA ILE A 336 -25.32 -5.41 15.19
C ILE A 336 -24.91 -5.01 16.60
N ASP A 337 -25.85 -4.52 17.39
CA ASP A 337 -25.58 -3.93 18.71
C ASP A 337 -25.31 -4.98 19.80
N ASN A 338 -25.49 -6.26 19.47
CA ASN A 338 -25.33 -7.41 20.35
C ASN A 338 -24.12 -8.28 19.99
N ASN A 339 -23.59 -9.00 20.97
CA ASN A 339 -22.53 -9.99 20.75
C ASN A 339 -23.00 -11.10 19.81
N LEU A 340 -22.12 -11.48 18.88
CA LEU A 340 -22.38 -12.54 17.92
C LEU A 340 -21.78 -13.85 18.43
N HIS A 341 -22.63 -14.87 18.54
CA HIS A 341 -22.32 -16.22 18.95
C HIS A 341 -22.37 -17.17 17.76
N TYR A 342 -21.71 -18.32 17.90
CA TYR A 342 -21.85 -19.42 16.97
C TYR A 342 -21.98 -20.75 17.71
N ASP A 343 -22.85 -21.61 17.16
CA ASP A 343 -23.03 -22.99 17.55
C ASP A 343 -22.37 -23.91 16.53
N ILE A 344 -21.71 -24.96 17.02
CA ILE A 344 -21.28 -26.09 16.20
C ILE A 344 -22.36 -27.17 16.34
N VAL A 345 -23.03 -27.46 15.23
CA VAL A 345 -24.14 -28.41 15.19
C VAL A 345 -23.72 -29.61 14.35
N ASN A 346 -23.99 -30.81 14.85
CA ASN A 346 -23.77 -32.03 14.09
C ASN A 346 -24.83 -32.16 12.98
N GLU A 347 -24.40 -32.25 11.73
CA GLU A 347 -25.30 -32.24 10.55
C GLU A 347 -26.27 -33.43 10.56
N ASP A 348 -25.78 -34.61 10.95
CA ASP A 348 -26.53 -35.87 10.84
C ASP A 348 -27.57 -36.03 11.95
N THR A 349 -27.27 -35.53 13.15
CA THR A 349 -28.10 -35.69 14.36
C THR A 349 -28.86 -34.44 14.76
N GLY A 350 -28.44 -33.27 14.27
CA GLY A 350 -28.92 -31.96 14.71
C GLY A 350 -28.50 -31.60 16.14
N ALA A 351 -27.63 -32.40 16.78
CA ALA A 351 -27.20 -32.14 18.15
C ALA A 351 -26.29 -30.90 18.20
N LEU A 352 -26.57 -30.00 19.14
CA LEU A 352 -25.66 -28.93 19.52
C LEU A 352 -24.43 -29.55 20.22
N VAL A 353 -23.24 -29.26 19.70
CA VAL A 353 -21.99 -29.87 20.16
C VAL A 353 -21.15 -28.88 20.96
N ASP A 354 -21.11 -27.63 20.51
CA ASP A 354 -20.35 -26.56 21.17
C ASP A 354 -20.98 -25.20 20.87
N THR A 355 -20.78 -24.23 21.77
CA THR A 355 -21.27 -22.85 21.64
C THR A 355 -20.17 -21.90 22.08
N ASN A 356 -19.83 -20.93 21.24
CA ASN A 356 -18.81 -19.92 21.53
C ASN A 356 -19.25 -18.52 21.08
N TYR A 357 -18.53 -17.50 21.56
CA TYR A 357 -18.71 -16.11 21.15
C TYR A 357 -17.59 -15.72 20.17
N THR A 358 -17.91 -14.78 19.27
CA THR A 358 -16.94 -14.24 18.31
C THR A 358 -16.25 -13.00 18.89
N ASN A 359 -15.10 -12.63 18.30
CA ASN A 359 -14.42 -11.35 18.60
C ASN A 359 -14.99 -10.17 17.80
N TYR A 360 -16.27 -10.22 17.47
CA TYR A 360 -16.95 -9.27 16.60
C TYR A 360 -16.91 -7.83 17.14
N ILE A 361 -16.72 -6.87 16.23
CA ILE A 361 -16.76 -5.43 16.49
C ILE A 361 -17.91 -4.82 15.70
N SER A 362 -18.83 -4.13 16.38
CA SER A 362 -20.16 -3.72 15.89
C SER A 362 -20.19 -2.94 14.56
N ASN A 363 -19.12 -2.22 14.24
CA ASN A 363 -19.02 -1.39 13.05
C ASN A 363 -18.34 -2.08 11.84
N GLN A 364 -17.86 -3.31 11.98
CA GLN A 364 -17.19 -4.02 10.89
C GLN A 364 -18.20 -4.75 10.00
N THR A 365 -18.06 -4.62 8.68
CA THR A 365 -18.89 -5.36 7.69
C THR A 365 -18.29 -6.71 7.30
N ARG A 366 -17.04 -6.97 7.68
CA ARG A 366 -16.33 -8.22 7.41
C ARG A 366 -15.21 -8.43 8.42
N PHE A 367 -15.04 -9.66 8.89
CA PHE A 367 -14.00 -10.03 9.86
C PHE A 367 -13.72 -11.54 9.83
N ARG A 368 -12.63 -11.97 10.46
CA ARG A 368 -12.24 -13.38 10.60
C ARG A 368 -12.57 -13.89 12.01
N GLU A 369 -12.95 -15.15 12.12
CA GLU A 369 -13.09 -15.84 13.40
C GLU A 369 -12.34 -17.18 13.37
N GLU A 370 -11.57 -17.46 14.43
CA GLU A 370 -10.95 -18.76 14.63
C GLU A 370 -11.94 -19.71 15.29
N VAL A 371 -12.28 -20.80 14.61
CA VAL A 371 -13.21 -21.81 15.13
C VAL A 371 -12.41 -23.01 15.60
N SER A 372 -12.38 -23.24 16.92
CA SER A 372 -11.79 -24.45 17.49
C SER A 372 -12.61 -25.69 17.12
N ILE A 373 -11.92 -26.76 16.71
CA ILE A 373 -12.53 -28.07 16.45
C ILE A 373 -11.93 -29.19 17.30
N ALA A 374 -11.07 -28.85 18.27
CA ALA A 374 -10.29 -29.81 19.06
C ALA A 374 -11.15 -30.82 19.86
N SER A 375 -12.35 -30.41 20.27
CA SER A 375 -13.31 -31.24 21.01
C SER A 375 -14.20 -32.09 20.11
N LEU A 376 -14.18 -31.88 18.79
CA LEU A 376 -15.10 -32.53 17.86
C LEU A 376 -14.65 -33.96 17.53
N LYS A 377 -15.60 -34.89 17.60
CA LYS A 377 -15.39 -36.27 17.13
C LYS A 377 -15.48 -36.33 15.60
N ASN A 378 -15.06 -37.45 15.02
CA ASN A 378 -15.27 -37.66 13.59
C ASN A 378 -16.76 -37.57 13.24
N GLY A 379 -17.10 -36.75 12.25
CA GLY A 379 -18.48 -36.47 11.90
C GLY A 379 -18.60 -35.28 10.95
N THR A 380 -19.83 -34.98 10.52
CA THR A 380 -20.15 -33.82 9.70
C THR A 380 -20.83 -32.76 10.57
N TYR A 381 -20.42 -31.51 10.46
CA TYR A 381 -20.90 -30.41 11.29
C TYR A 381 -21.15 -29.15 10.45
N HIS A 382 -21.99 -28.25 10.93
CA HIS A 382 -22.13 -26.90 10.40
C HIS A 382 -22.12 -25.88 11.54
N LEU A 383 -21.89 -24.61 11.19
CA LEU A 383 -21.98 -23.50 12.12
C LEU A 383 -23.31 -22.77 11.94
N GLU A 384 -23.94 -22.43 13.05
CA GLU A 384 -25.09 -21.52 13.09
C GLU A 384 -24.71 -20.28 13.90
N MET A 385 -24.90 -19.10 13.33
CA MET A 385 -24.55 -17.84 13.98
C MET A 385 -25.78 -17.07 14.42
N TYR A 386 -25.71 -16.48 15.61
CA TYR A 386 -26.82 -15.74 16.20
C TYR A 386 -26.38 -14.64 17.17
N THR A 387 -27.25 -13.68 17.44
CA THR A 387 -27.03 -12.71 18.53
C THR A 387 -27.49 -13.34 19.85
N GLN A 388 -26.86 -12.94 20.97
CA GLN A 388 -27.20 -13.47 22.29
C GLN A 388 -28.71 -13.47 22.60
N ASP A 389 -29.42 -12.41 22.20
CA ASP A 389 -30.86 -12.24 22.46
C ASP A 389 -31.76 -13.12 21.58
N ASP A 390 -31.19 -13.73 20.54
CA ASP A 390 -31.90 -14.55 19.55
C ASP A 390 -31.54 -16.03 19.60
N PHE A 391 -30.88 -16.46 20.68
CA PHE A 391 -30.63 -17.87 20.95
C PHE A 391 -31.93 -18.70 20.84
N GLY A 392 -31.90 -19.76 20.02
CA GLY A 392 -33.03 -20.66 19.80
C GLY A 392 -34.16 -20.13 18.91
N LYS A 393 -34.03 -18.95 18.29
CA LYS A 393 -35.06 -18.39 17.39
C LYS A 393 -34.77 -18.67 15.91
N LYS A 394 -33.83 -17.95 15.30
CA LYS A 394 -33.46 -18.07 13.88
C LYS A 394 -32.02 -17.62 13.68
N ALA A 395 -31.19 -18.49 13.10
CA ALA A 395 -29.80 -18.16 12.80
C ALA A 395 -29.69 -17.04 11.75
N PHE A 396 -28.80 -16.08 12.02
CA PHE A 396 -28.44 -14.97 11.12
C PHE A 396 -27.53 -15.45 9.97
N GLY A 397 -26.79 -16.54 10.20
CA GLY A 397 -25.98 -17.20 9.18
C GLY A 397 -25.85 -18.70 9.45
N ARG A 398 -25.70 -19.48 8.38
CA ARG A 398 -25.38 -20.91 8.45
C ARG A 398 -24.20 -21.20 7.52
N SER A 399 -23.17 -21.87 8.02
CA SER A 399 -22.04 -22.28 7.18
C SER A 399 -22.44 -23.42 6.23
N VAL A 400 -21.59 -23.71 5.24
CA VAL A 400 -21.64 -25.03 4.62
C VAL A 400 -21.22 -26.11 5.63
N PRO A 401 -21.67 -27.36 5.48
CA PRO A 401 -21.19 -28.44 6.31
C PRO A 401 -19.69 -28.70 6.07
N PHE A 402 -18.97 -29.06 7.14
CA PHE A 402 -17.57 -29.45 7.13
C PHE A 402 -17.40 -30.78 7.87
N LYS A 403 -16.42 -31.59 7.46
CA LYS A 403 -16.19 -32.91 8.06
C LYS A 403 -15.00 -32.86 8.99
N VAL A 404 -15.10 -33.46 10.17
CA VAL A 404 -13.95 -33.70 11.05
C VAL A 404 -13.51 -35.14 10.87
N VAL A 405 -12.22 -35.35 10.57
CA VAL A 405 -11.58 -36.67 10.44
C VAL A 405 -10.24 -36.64 11.14
N GLY A 406 -10.09 -37.47 12.19
CA GLY A 406 -8.84 -37.55 12.95
C GLY A 406 -8.45 -36.24 13.64
N GLY A 407 -9.43 -35.45 14.06
CA GLY A 407 -9.23 -34.13 14.67
C GLY A 407 -8.91 -33.00 13.67
N GLN A 408 -8.92 -33.27 12.36
CA GLN A 408 -8.73 -32.24 11.32
C GLN A 408 -10.04 -31.96 10.61
N ALA A 409 -10.30 -30.69 10.28
CA ALA A 409 -11.38 -30.34 9.38
C ALA A 409 -10.97 -30.62 7.92
N GLN A 410 -11.80 -31.40 7.24
CA GLN A 410 -11.77 -31.60 5.80
C GLN A 410 -13.03 -30.96 5.22
N LEU A 411 -12.82 -29.94 4.39
CA LEU A 411 -13.88 -29.35 3.59
C LEU A 411 -13.98 -30.17 2.29
N ASP A 412 -15.17 -30.36 1.73
CA ASP A 412 -15.31 -31.10 0.47
C ASP A 412 -14.79 -30.22 -0.69
N PHE A 413 -13.50 -30.36 -0.98
CA PHE A 413 -12.78 -29.62 -2.02
C PHE A 413 -13.15 -30.06 -3.45
N SER A 414 -14.11 -30.99 -3.64
CA SER A 414 -14.38 -31.64 -4.94
C SER A 414 -15.71 -31.27 -5.61
N SER A 415 -16.55 -30.43 -5.01
CA SER A 415 -17.85 -30.05 -5.61
C SER A 415 -17.74 -28.94 -6.69
N GLN A 416 -16.81 -29.11 -7.63
CA GLN A 416 -16.89 -28.55 -8.98
C GLN A 416 -17.33 -29.59 -10.03
N ALA A 417 -17.73 -30.79 -9.62
CA ALA A 417 -18.28 -31.80 -10.53
C ALA A 417 -19.81 -31.74 -10.59
N THR A 418 -20.35 -31.43 -11.77
CA THR A 418 -21.73 -31.71 -12.16
C THR A 418 -22.10 -33.17 -11.88
N PRO A 419 -23.19 -33.49 -11.17
CA PRO A 419 -23.59 -34.88 -10.96
C PRO A 419 -24.16 -35.49 -12.25
N LYS A 420 -23.52 -36.57 -12.73
CA LYS A 420 -24.10 -37.48 -13.73
C LYS A 420 -25.17 -38.35 -13.05
N PRO A 421 -26.37 -38.54 -13.64
CA PRO A 421 -27.49 -39.19 -12.95
C PRO A 421 -27.57 -40.71 -13.23
N THR A 422 -27.76 -41.52 -12.17
CA THR A 422 -28.55 -42.78 -12.13
C THR A 422 -28.60 -43.38 -10.71
N PRO A 423 -29.58 -44.23 -10.35
CA PRO A 423 -31.02 -43.95 -10.24
C PRO A 423 -31.59 -44.32 -8.83
N LYS A 424 -32.57 -43.58 -8.32
CA LYS A 424 -33.42 -44.04 -7.19
C LYS A 424 -34.85 -43.46 -7.30
N PRO A 425 -35.86 -44.03 -6.62
CA PRO A 425 -37.07 -44.55 -7.20
C PRO A 425 -38.16 -43.48 -7.35
N THR A 426 -39.10 -43.79 -8.23
CA THR A 426 -40.22 -42.98 -8.71
C THR A 426 -41.13 -42.44 -7.61
N PRO A 427 -41.44 -41.12 -7.68
CA PRO A 427 -42.79 -40.63 -7.46
C PRO A 427 -43.40 -40.18 -8.80
N LYS A 428 -44.68 -40.49 -8.96
CA LYS A 428 -45.53 -40.24 -10.14
C LYS A 428 -45.48 -38.77 -10.63
N PRO A 429 -45.49 -38.51 -11.95
CA PRO A 429 -45.14 -37.20 -12.51
C PRO A 429 -46.24 -36.15 -12.30
N LYS A 430 -45.85 -34.98 -11.80
CA LYS A 430 -46.55 -33.71 -11.97
C LYS A 430 -45.80 -32.92 -13.07
N PRO A 431 -46.46 -32.33 -14.08
CA PRO A 431 -45.76 -31.69 -15.19
C PRO A 431 -45.00 -30.46 -14.69
N THR A 432 -43.67 -30.46 -14.82
CA THR A 432 -42.81 -29.30 -14.56
C THR A 432 -42.89 -28.34 -15.73
N VAL A 433 -43.56 -27.21 -15.52
CA VAL A 433 -43.63 -26.13 -16.51
C VAL A 433 -42.31 -25.33 -16.47
N GLN A 434 -41.65 -25.22 -17.61
CA GLN A 434 -40.28 -24.67 -17.74
C GLN A 434 -40.23 -23.16 -17.44
N SER A 435 -39.25 -22.73 -16.65
CA SER A 435 -38.93 -21.31 -16.41
C SER A 435 -37.90 -20.81 -17.43
N GLY A 436 -38.02 -19.57 -17.89
CA GLY A 436 -37.07 -18.97 -18.84
C GLY A 436 -37.63 -17.83 -19.68
N TRP A 437 -36.79 -17.32 -20.57
CA TRP A 437 -37.15 -16.26 -21.51
C TRP A 437 -37.91 -16.81 -22.71
N VAL A 438 -39.00 -16.12 -23.07
CA VAL A 438 -39.72 -16.31 -24.34
C VAL A 438 -39.89 -14.92 -24.96
N GLY A 439 -39.10 -14.64 -25.99
CA GLY A 439 -39.00 -13.29 -26.55
C GLY A 439 -38.48 -12.29 -25.51
N SER A 440 -39.23 -11.21 -25.29
CA SER A 440 -38.92 -10.17 -24.30
C SER A 440 -39.52 -10.44 -22.92
N SER A 441 -40.22 -11.56 -22.72
CA SER A 441 -40.91 -11.90 -21.48
C SER A 441 -40.22 -13.03 -20.72
N TYR A 442 -40.34 -13.02 -19.39
CA TYR A 442 -39.80 -14.07 -18.53
C TYR A 442 -40.92 -14.87 -17.87
N TYR A 443 -40.79 -16.19 -17.84
CA TYR A 443 -41.75 -17.10 -17.22
C TYR A 443 -41.10 -17.81 -16.03
N GLN A 444 -41.79 -17.82 -14.88
CA GLN A 444 -41.46 -18.61 -13.69
C GLN A 444 -42.55 -19.65 -13.47
N ASP A 445 -42.19 -20.92 -13.52
CA ASP A 445 -43.09 -22.07 -13.38
C ASP A 445 -44.29 -21.99 -14.34
N GLY A 446 -44.03 -21.57 -15.58
CA GLY A 446 -45.06 -21.38 -16.61
C GLY A 446 -45.91 -20.12 -16.49
N LYS A 447 -45.73 -19.31 -15.45
CA LYS A 447 -46.44 -18.04 -15.28
C LYS A 447 -45.58 -16.88 -15.76
N LYS A 448 -46.17 -16.00 -16.57
CA LYS A 448 -45.53 -14.79 -17.04
C LYS A 448 -45.25 -13.85 -15.86
N VAL A 449 -44.02 -13.40 -15.73
CA VAL A 449 -43.61 -12.43 -14.69
C VAL A 449 -43.91 -11.02 -15.18
N THR A 450 -44.59 -10.22 -14.36
CA THR A 450 -44.94 -8.82 -14.62
C THR A 450 -44.58 -7.93 -13.43
N SER A 451 -44.25 -6.66 -13.69
CA SER A 451 -43.96 -5.61 -12.70
C SER A 451 -42.95 -6.01 -11.61
N LYS A 452 -41.90 -6.78 -11.97
CA LYS A 452 -41.01 -7.41 -11.01
C LYS A 452 -39.57 -7.50 -11.50
N TRP A 453 -38.63 -7.37 -10.58
CA TRP A 453 -37.22 -7.67 -10.81
C TRP A 453 -36.97 -9.18 -10.84
N ILE A 454 -36.20 -9.64 -11.83
CA ILE A 454 -35.67 -11.00 -11.87
C ILE A 454 -34.15 -10.95 -12.01
N PHE A 455 -33.48 -11.93 -11.42
CA PHE A 455 -32.07 -12.19 -11.65
C PHE A 455 -31.93 -13.44 -12.50
N ASP A 456 -31.31 -13.30 -13.67
CA ASP A 456 -31.03 -14.43 -14.55
C ASP A 456 -29.58 -14.88 -14.37
N LYS A 457 -29.39 -16.10 -13.85
CA LYS A 457 -28.08 -16.70 -13.62
C LYS A 457 -27.29 -16.92 -14.89
N LYS A 458 -27.94 -17.22 -16.02
CA LYS A 458 -27.26 -17.43 -17.31
C LYS A 458 -26.59 -16.16 -17.80
N TYR A 459 -27.28 -15.03 -17.60
CA TYR A 459 -26.79 -13.71 -18.01
C TYR A 459 -26.05 -12.97 -16.89
N ASN A 460 -26.04 -13.52 -15.68
CA ASN A 460 -25.49 -12.92 -14.47
C ASN A 460 -25.91 -11.45 -14.29
N SER A 461 -27.20 -11.17 -14.54
CA SER A 461 -27.73 -9.80 -14.58
C SER A 461 -29.15 -9.73 -14.03
N TYR A 462 -29.48 -8.57 -13.50
CA TYR A 462 -30.86 -8.21 -13.16
C TYR A 462 -31.59 -7.66 -14.37
N PHE A 463 -32.89 -7.95 -14.46
CA PHE A 463 -33.83 -7.43 -15.44
C PHE A 463 -35.10 -7.00 -14.71
N TYR A 464 -35.78 -5.97 -15.22
CA TYR A 464 -37.09 -5.57 -14.71
C TYR A 464 -38.16 -5.82 -15.77
N LEU A 465 -39.22 -6.55 -15.40
CA LEU A 465 -40.36 -6.80 -16.26
C LEU A 465 -41.42 -5.73 -15.98
N ASP A 466 -41.91 -5.09 -17.04
CA ASP A 466 -42.99 -4.10 -16.95
C ASP A 466 -44.37 -4.75 -16.67
N ALA A 467 -45.42 -3.94 -16.61
CA ALA A 467 -46.79 -4.42 -16.39
C ALA A 467 -47.30 -5.36 -17.50
N SER A 468 -46.72 -5.27 -18.71
CA SER A 468 -47.02 -6.16 -19.84
C SER A 468 -46.20 -7.45 -19.79
N GLY A 469 -45.23 -7.54 -18.87
CA GLY A 469 -44.33 -8.66 -18.68
C GLY A 469 -43.15 -8.68 -19.64
N ASN A 470 -42.80 -7.53 -20.23
CA ASN A 470 -41.63 -7.38 -21.10
C ASN A 470 -40.47 -6.75 -20.33
N TYR A 471 -39.23 -7.13 -20.62
CA TYR A 471 -38.09 -6.49 -19.98
C TYR A 471 -37.98 -5.02 -20.40
N VAL A 472 -37.73 -4.14 -19.43
CA VAL A 472 -37.44 -2.73 -19.65
C VAL A 472 -36.00 -2.58 -20.12
N GLN A 473 -35.76 -1.70 -21.08
CA GLN A 473 -34.43 -1.40 -21.61
C GLN A 473 -34.31 0.06 -22.05
N ASN A 474 -33.08 0.58 -22.05
CA ASN A 474 -32.73 1.98 -22.31
C ASN A 474 -33.56 2.98 -21.49
N ALA A 475 -33.86 2.63 -20.24
CA ALA A 475 -34.74 3.40 -19.39
C ALA A 475 -34.41 3.20 -17.91
N TRP A 476 -34.81 4.18 -17.10
CA TRP A 476 -34.72 4.12 -15.65
C TRP A 476 -35.91 3.37 -15.05
N VAL A 477 -35.63 2.55 -14.05
CA VAL A 477 -36.63 1.97 -13.15
C VAL A 477 -36.21 2.31 -11.73
N GLY A 478 -36.89 3.28 -11.11
CA GLY A 478 -36.45 3.84 -9.83
C GLY A 478 -35.05 4.44 -9.94
N ASN A 479 -34.11 3.92 -9.15
CA ASN A 479 -32.72 4.39 -9.13
C ASN A 479 -31.79 3.61 -10.08
N TYR A 480 -32.31 2.66 -10.84
CA TYR A 480 -31.52 1.73 -11.66
C TYR A 480 -31.71 2.03 -13.14
N TYR A 481 -30.66 1.86 -13.95
CA TYR A 481 -30.74 1.99 -15.40
C TYR A 481 -30.68 0.62 -16.08
N LEU A 482 -31.63 0.33 -16.96
CA LEU A 482 -31.65 -0.87 -17.76
C LEU A 482 -31.06 -0.54 -19.13
N LYS A 483 -29.99 -1.21 -19.53
CA LYS A 483 -29.31 -1.03 -20.82
C LYS A 483 -30.06 -1.72 -21.94
N SER A 484 -29.56 -1.57 -23.16
CA SER A 484 -30.01 -2.37 -24.32
C SER A 484 -30.00 -3.86 -23.99
N GLY A 485 -31.08 -4.57 -24.32
CA GLY A 485 -31.29 -5.97 -23.97
C GLY A 485 -31.78 -6.21 -22.54
N GLY A 486 -32.04 -5.15 -21.75
CA GLY A 486 -32.67 -5.21 -20.43
C GLY A 486 -31.73 -5.47 -19.26
N TYR A 487 -30.42 -5.52 -19.51
CA TYR A 487 -29.41 -5.72 -18.48
C TYR A 487 -29.31 -4.49 -17.57
N MET A 488 -29.47 -4.67 -16.26
CA MET A 488 -29.23 -3.61 -15.31
C MET A 488 -27.77 -3.18 -15.30
N ALA A 489 -27.52 -1.88 -15.44
CA ALA A 489 -26.18 -1.30 -15.37
C ALA A 489 -25.62 -1.37 -13.95
N LYS A 490 -24.32 -1.70 -13.83
CA LYS A 490 -23.59 -1.79 -12.55
C LYS A 490 -22.12 -1.41 -12.72
N SER A 491 -21.59 -0.64 -11.76
CA SER A 491 -20.20 -0.15 -11.74
C SER A 491 -19.75 0.52 -13.05
N GLU A 492 -20.66 1.21 -13.72
CA GLU A 492 -20.43 1.74 -15.06
C GLU A 492 -21.07 3.10 -15.29
N TRP A 493 -20.52 3.85 -16.24
CA TRP A 493 -21.06 5.12 -16.69
C TRP A 493 -22.12 4.91 -17.76
N ILE A 494 -23.25 5.60 -17.62
CA ILE A 494 -24.33 5.64 -18.61
C ILE A 494 -24.54 7.08 -19.06
N TYR A 495 -24.53 7.27 -20.37
CA TYR A 495 -25.03 8.51 -20.96
C TYR A 495 -26.51 8.35 -21.30
N ASP A 496 -27.36 9.09 -20.59
CA ASP A 496 -28.78 9.14 -20.92
C ASP A 496 -29.05 10.30 -21.87
N LYS A 497 -29.40 9.96 -23.12
CA LYS A 497 -29.72 10.94 -24.17
C LYS A 497 -30.94 11.79 -23.83
N ASN A 498 -31.91 11.26 -23.09
CA ASN A 498 -33.12 11.99 -22.72
C ASN A 498 -32.81 13.11 -21.72
N TYR A 499 -31.85 12.88 -20.83
CA TYR A 499 -31.42 13.86 -19.83
C TYR A 499 -30.19 14.68 -20.24
N GLY A 500 -29.56 14.32 -21.37
CA GLY A 500 -28.36 14.98 -21.90
C GLY A 500 -27.17 14.92 -20.93
N SER A 501 -27.06 13.85 -20.14
CA SER A 501 -26.09 13.79 -19.04
C SER A 501 -25.56 12.39 -18.77
N TYR A 502 -24.38 12.35 -18.15
CA TYR A 502 -23.78 11.14 -17.64
C TYR A 502 -24.24 10.86 -16.21
N TYR A 503 -24.47 9.59 -15.94
CA TYR A 503 -24.77 9.03 -14.64
C TYR A 503 -23.78 7.90 -14.38
N TYR A 504 -23.43 7.68 -13.12
CA TYR A 504 -22.64 6.51 -12.73
C TYR A 504 -23.51 5.57 -11.91
N LEU A 505 -23.60 4.31 -12.30
CA LEU A 505 -24.30 3.28 -11.54
C LEU A 505 -23.28 2.58 -10.65
N THR A 506 -23.56 2.52 -9.35
CA THR A 506 -22.69 1.92 -8.34
C THR A 506 -22.63 0.39 -8.50
N SER A 507 -21.86 -0.29 -7.66
CA SER A 507 -21.81 -1.76 -7.60
C SER A 507 -23.18 -2.40 -7.32
N GLU A 508 -24.02 -1.69 -6.59
CA GLU A 508 -25.40 -2.08 -6.27
C GLU A 508 -26.35 -1.85 -7.46
N GLY A 509 -25.92 -1.02 -8.43
CA GLY A 509 -26.64 -0.68 -9.65
C GLY A 509 -27.49 0.58 -9.55
N SER A 510 -27.61 1.18 -8.37
CA SER A 510 -28.26 2.49 -8.22
C SER A 510 -27.36 3.62 -8.74
N TYR A 511 -27.93 4.71 -9.22
CA TYR A 511 -27.10 5.86 -9.61
C TYR A 511 -26.47 6.56 -8.40
N ALA A 512 -25.20 6.92 -8.53
CA ALA A 512 -24.47 7.71 -7.56
C ALA A 512 -24.97 9.17 -7.56
N ARG A 513 -25.02 9.79 -6.38
CA ARG A 513 -25.44 11.18 -6.18
C ARG A 513 -24.75 11.80 -4.98
N ASN A 514 -24.49 13.11 -5.04
CA ASN A 514 -23.67 13.84 -4.06
C ASN A 514 -22.33 13.16 -3.75
N ALA A 515 -21.71 12.58 -4.77
CA ALA A 515 -20.57 11.68 -4.60
C ALA A 515 -19.53 11.87 -5.70
N TRP A 516 -18.27 11.65 -5.33
CA TRP A 516 -17.17 11.59 -6.28
C TRP A 516 -17.03 10.18 -6.84
N VAL A 517 -16.82 10.08 -8.15
CA VAL A 517 -16.44 8.84 -8.84
C VAL A 517 -15.17 9.16 -9.62
N GLY A 518 -14.02 8.77 -9.07
CA GLY A 518 -12.72 9.20 -9.58
C GLY A 518 -12.60 10.73 -9.55
N ASN A 519 -12.38 11.34 -10.72
CA ASN A 519 -12.24 12.80 -10.83
C ASN A 519 -13.57 13.53 -11.10
N TYR A 520 -14.70 12.81 -11.17
CA TYR A 520 -16.00 13.36 -11.56
C TYR A 520 -16.92 13.47 -10.35
N TYR A 521 -17.75 14.51 -10.31
CA TYR A 521 -18.75 14.68 -9.25
C TYR A 521 -20.16 14.43 -9.78
N LEU A 522 -20.92 13.56 -9.11
CA LEU A 522 -22.32 13.30 -9.39
C LEU A 522 -23.16 14.17 -8.45
N LYS A 523 -23.98 15.05 -9.02
CA LYS A 523 -24.82 15.99 -8.26
C LYS A 523 -25.96 15.27 -7.54
N SER A 524 -26.76 16.02 -6.77
CA SER A 524 -27.89 15.48 -6.01
C SER A 524 -28.92 14.72 -6.86
N ASN A 525 -29.07 15.11 -8.12
CA ASN A 525 -29.94 14.46 -9.10
C ASN A 525 -29.23 13.37 -9.92
N GLY A 526 -28.03 12.96 -9.53
CA GLY A 526 -27.25 11.92 -10.20
C GLY A 526 -26.53 12.34 -11.48
N LYS A 527 -26.77 13.55 -11.98
CA LYS A 527 -26.08 14.06 -13.17
C LYS A 527 -24.64 14.40 -12.85
N MET A 528 -23.72 14.00 -13.72
CA MET A 528 -22.33 14.43 -13.68
C MET A 528 -22.24 15.95 -13.84
N ALA A 529 -21.53 16.61 -12.94
CA ALA A 529 -21.24 18.03 -13.03
C ALA A 529 -20.24 18.30 -14.18
N LYS A 530 -20.48 19.38 -14.95
CA LYS A 530 -19.65 19.75 -16.10
C LYS A 530 -19.71 21.25 -16.33
N SER A 531 -18.54 21.87 -16.51
CA SER A 531 -18.37 23.33 -16.68
C SER A 531 -19.06 24.15 -15.58
N GLU A 532 -18.97 23.69 -14.32
CA GLU A 532 -19.70 24.30 -13.22
C GLU A 532 -18.96 24.18 -11.89
N TRP A 533 -19.28 25.10 -10.98
CA TRP A 533 -18.84 25.04 -9.59
C TRP A 533 -19.78 24.16 -8.77
N ILE A 534 -19.21 23.32 -7.90
CA ILE A 534 -19.97 22.60 -6.88
C ILE A 534 -19.41 22.91 -5.50
N TYR A 535 -20.26 22.77 -4.49
CA TYR A 535 -19.87 22.78 -3.10
C TYR A 535 -20.08 21.40 -2.51
N ASP A 536 -19.01 20.76 -2.07
CA ASP A 536 -19.09 19.49 -1.37
C ASP A 536 -19.11 19.73 0.14
N LYS A 537 -20.26 19.45 0.76
CA LYS A 537 -20.48 19.61 2.19
C LYS A 537 -19.59 18.68 3.02
N ASN A 538 -19.27 17.50 2.53
CA ASN A 538 -18.44 16.53 3.26
C ASN A 538 -16.99 17.03 3.38
N TYR A 539 -16.51 17.76 2.39
CA TYR A 539 -15.17 18.34 2.37
C TYR A 539 -15.10 19.81 2.76
N GLY A 540 -16.27 20.44 2.99
CA GLY A 540 -16.42 21.85 3.32
C GLY A 540 -15.83 22.79 2.27
N ALA A 541 -15.80 22.40 0.99
CA ALA A 541 -15.00 23.09 -0.03
C ALA A 541 -15.71 23.21 -1.38
N TYR A 542 -15.34 24.26 -2.12
CA TYR A 542 -15.74 24.44 -3.52
C TYR A 542 -14.77 23.73 -4.46
N TYR A 543 -15.32 23.19 -5.54
CA TYR A 543 -14.59 22.57 -6.63
C TYR A 543 -15.16 23.09 -7.95
N TYR A 544 -14.31 23.14 -8.98
CA TYR A 544 -14.75 23.45 -10.34
C TYR A 544 -14.58 22.22 -11.23
N LEU A 545 -15.64 21.81 -11.92
CA LEU A 545 -15.59 20.72 -12.88
C LEU A 545 -15.42 21.29 -14.29
N THR A 546 -14.45 20.78 -15.04
CA THR A 546 -14.14 21.26 -16.39
C THR A 546 -15.21 20.85 -17.40
N ALA A 547 -15.03 21.24 -18.66
CA ALA A 547 -15.88 20.81 -19.76
C ALA A 547 -15.83 19.29 -20.00
N GLU A 548 -14.80 18.61 -19.52
CA GLU A 548 -14.67 17.16 -19.57
C GLU A 548 -15.34 16.50 -18.35
N GLY A 549 -15.74 17.29 -17.35
CA GLY A 549 -16.41 16.86 -16.13
C GLY A 549 -15.46 16.50 -14.99
N SER A 550 -14.15 16.40 -15.24
CA SER A 550 -13.16 16.18 -14.19
C SER A 550 -12.95 17.47 -13.38
N TYR A 551 -12.58 17.35 -12.11
CA TYR A 551 -12.28 18.54 -11.31
C TYR A 551 -10.96 19.20 -11.75
N ALA A 552 -10.96 20.53 -11.81
CA ALA A 552 -9.77 21.33 -12.05
C ALA A 552 -8.86 21.32 -10.83
N ARG A 553 -7.54 21.26 -11.05
CA ARG A 553 -6.50 21.28 -10.01
C ARG A 553 -5.23 21.94 -10.52
N ASN A 554 -4.49 22.58 -9.62
CA ASN A 554 -3.32 23.41 -9.95
C ASN A 554 -3.61 24.41 -11.09
N ALA A 555 -4.82 24.96 -11.10
CA ALA A 555 -5.33 25.71 -12.24
C ALA A 555 -6.28 26.82 -11.80
N TRP A 556 -6.37 27.86 -12.62
CA TRP A 556 -7.32 28.95 -12.45
C TRP A 556 -8.65 28.63 -13.12
N SER A 557 -9.76 28.97 -12.47
CA SER A 557 -11.09 29.06 -13.07
C SER A 557 -11.64 30.44 -12.80
N GLY A 558 -11.60 31.31 -13.81
CA GLY A 558 -11.87 32.74 -13.63
C GLY A 558 -10.90 33.38 -12.64
N ASN A 559 -11.42 33.99 -11.57
CA ASN A 559 -10.63 34.66 -10.53
C ASN A 559 -10.21 33.74 -9.38
N TYR A 560 -10.52 32.44 -9.46
CA TYR A 560 -10.34 31.49 -8.37
C TYR A 560 -9.25 30.49 -8.72
N TYR A 561 -8.48 30.07 -7.72
CA TYR A 561 -7.44 29.05 -7.89
C TYR A 561 -7.86 27.72 -7.26
N LEU A 562 -7.75 26.63 -8.01
CA LEU A 562 -8.00 25.27 -7.54
C LEU A 562 -6.66 24.63 -7.20
N LYS A 563 -6.49 24.23 -5.93
CA LYS A 563 -5.26 23.62 -5.41
C LYS A 563 -5.02 22.22 -5.98
N SER A 564 -3.93 21.58 -5.61
CA SER A 564 -3.55 20.23 -6.08
C SER A 564 -4.60 19.15 -5.81
N ASN A 565 -5.35 19.31 -4.71
CA ASN A 565 -6.47 18.45 -4.32
C ASN A 565 -7.84 18.90 -4.88
N GLY A 566 -7.85 19.88 -5.79
CA GLY A 566 -9.06 20.40 -6.43
C GLY A 566 -9.88 21.39 -5.60
N LYS A 567 -9.56 21.57 -4.31
CA LYS A 567 -10.26 22.54 -3.46
C LYS A 567 -9.92 23.96 -3.91
N MET A 568 -10.92 24.82 -3.97
CA MET A 568 -10.74 26.26 -4.15
C MET A 568 -9.92 26.83 -2.98
N ALA A 569 -8.86 27.56 -3.30
CA ALA A 569 -8.09 28.31 -2.31
C ALA A 569 -8.91 29.50 -1.77
N LYS A 570 -8.85 29.74 -0.46
CA LYS A 570 -9.62 30.80 0.20
C LYS A 570 -8.90 31.29 1.46
N GLY A 571 -8.64 32.59 1.54
CA GLY A 571 -7.96 33.23 2.67
C GLY A 571 -6.48 32.85 2.81
N GLU A 572 -5.82 32.47 1.72
CA GLU A 572 -4.49 31.84 1.75
C GLU A 572 -3.60 32.28 0.58
N TRP A 573 -2.28 32.16 0.77
CA TRP A 573 -1.29 32.34 -0.28
C TRP A 573 -1.14 31.06 -1.09
N VAL A 574 -1.03 31.20 -2.40
CA VAL A 574 -0.69 30.10 -3.32
C VAL A 574 0.50 30.49 -4.18
N TYR A 575 1.35 29.52 -4.49
CA TYR A 575 2.39 29.67 -5.49
C TYR A 575 1.94 29.00 -6.78
N ASP A 576 1.88 29.76 -7.87
CA ASP A 576 1.60 29.20 -9.19
C ASP A 576 2.91 29.02 -9.96
N SER A 577 3.33 27.77 -10.11
CA SER A 577 4.56 27.40 -10.83
C SER A 577 4.54 27.80 -12.31
N ASN A 578 3.37 27.89 -12.97
CA ASN A 578 3.29 28.31 -14.37
C ASN A 578 3.63 29.79 -14.51
N TYR A 579 3.17 30.61 -13.56
CA TYR A 579 3.43 32.04 -13.54
C TYR A 579 4.65 32.45 -12.72
N LYS A 580 5.27 31.49 -12.04
CA LYS A 580 6.43 31.63 -11.14
C LYS A 580 6.23 32.77 -10.14
N SER A 581 5.05 32.83 -9.53
CA SER A 581 4.67 33.94 -8.66
C SER A 581 3.68 33.50 -7.59
N TYR A 582 3.73 34.21 -6.47
CA TYR A 582 2.75 34.08 -5.41
C TYR A 582 1.50 34.92 -5.70
N TYR A 583 0.35 34.39 -5.31
CA TYR A 583 -0.94 35.04 -5.34
C TYR A 583 -1.58 34.87 -3.97
N TYR A 584 -2.39 35.85 -3.55
CA TYR A 584 -3.22 35.71 -2.36
C TYR A 584 -4.68 35.58 -2.75
N LEU A 585 -5.36 34.53 -2.29
CA LEU A 585 -6.79 34.37 -2.47
C LEU A 585 -7.50 34.91 -1.24
N THR A 586 -8.41 35.84 -1.46
CA THR A 586 -9.23 36.49 -0.42
C THR A 586 -10.12 35.49 0.33
N ALA A 587 -10.78 35.92 1.41
CA ALA A 587 -11.76 35.11 2.12
C ALA A 587 -12.98 34.74 1.24
N GLU A 588 -13.18 35.40 0.12
CA GLU A 588 -14.20 35.11 -0.89
C GLU A 588 -13.67 34.13 -1.95
N GLY A 589 -12.37 33.84 -1.95
CA GLY A 589 -11.69 32.91 -2.85
C GLY A 589 -11.12 33.55 -4.12
N SER A 590 -11.55 34.75 -4.49
CA SER A 590 -10.96 35.47 -5.62
C SER A 590 -9.56 35.97 -5.31
N TYR A 591 -8.67 36.01 -6.30
CA TYR A 591 -7.32 36.56 -6.09
C TYR A 591 -7.35 38.07 -5.80
N ALA A 592 -6.55 38.48 -4.82
CA ALA A 592 -6.31 39.86 -4.48
C ALA A 592 -5.46 40.54 -5.57
N ARG A 593 -5.80 41.78 -5.92
CA ARG A 593 -5.08 42.58 -6.92
C ARG A 593 -5.18 44.07 -6.59
N ASN A 594 -4.16 44.83 -6.97
CA ASN A 594 -4.03 46.26 -6.64
C ASN A 594 -4.21 46.56 -5.14
N THR A 595 -3.66 45.70 -4.28
CA THR A 595 -3.85 45.82 -2.83
C THR A 595 -2.69 45.22 -2.06
N TRP A 596 -2.51 45.68 -0.84
CA TRP A 596 -1.63 45.07 0.15
C TRP A 596 -2.32 43.91 0.88
N VAL A 597 -1.55 42.87 1.17
CA VAL A 597 -1.90 41.79 2.09
C VAL A 597 -0.74 41.64 3.08
N GLY A 598 -0.92 42.14 4.30
CA GLY A 598 0.18 42.30 5.24
C GLY A 598 1.25 43.23 4.69
N ASN A 599 2.49 42.75 4.59
CA ASN A 599 3.64 43.51 4.06
C ASN A 599 3.94 43.22 2.59
N TYR A 600 3.00 42.62 1.85
CA TYR A 600 3.21 42.19 0.45
C TYR A 600 2.16 42.86 -0.45
N TYR A 601 2.59 43.35 -1.61
CA TYR A 601 1.69 43.99 -2.58
C TYR A 601 1.36 43.06 -3.74
N LEU A 602 0.06 42.96 -4.07
CA LEU A 602 -0.46 42.18 -5.18
C LEU A 602 -0.76 43.12 -6.34
N LYS A 603 -0.11 42.90 -7.48
CA LYS A 603 -0.22 43.75 -8.68
C LYS A 603 -1.61 43.63 -9.35
N SER A 604 -1.85 44.40 -10.40
CA SER A 604 -3.13 44.41 -11.14
C SER A 604 -3.53 43.04 -11.71
N ASN A 605 -2.55 42.19 -12.01
CA ASN A 605 -2.73 40.82 -12.47
C ASN A 605 -2.69 39.78 -11.33
N GLY A 606 -2.69 40.21 -10.07
CA GLY A 606 -2.69 39.36 -8.88
C GLY A 606 -1.32 38.83 -8.44
N LYS A 607 -0.27 39.00 -9.24
CA LYS A 607 1.08 38.56 -8.89
C LYS A 607 1.64 39.39 -7.74
N MET A 608 2.30 38.73 -6.80
CA MET A 608 3.08 39.41 -5.76
C MET A 608 4.23 40.21 -6.39
N ALA A 609 4.39 41.47 -5.99
CA ALA A 609 5.51 42.31 -6.37
C ALA A 609 6.81 41.85 -5.70
N VAL A 610 7.92 41.83 -6.43
CA VAL A 610 9.24 41.45 -5.91
C VAL A 610 10.33 42.34 -6.50
N ASN A 611 11.23 42.84 -5.65
CA ASN A 611 12.35 43.71 -6.03
C ASN A 611 11.95 44.89 -6.93
N GLU A 612 10.83 45.56 -6.62
CA GLU A 612 10.26 46.64 -7.42
C GLU A 612 9.64 47.74 -6.53
N ARG A 613 9.25 48.87 -7.14
CA ARG A 613 8.40 49.88 -6.49
C ARG A 613 6.94 49.61 -6.82
N THR A 614 6.07 49.65 -5.82
CA THR A 614 4.62 49.52 -5.97
C THR A 614 4.02 50.80 -6.57
N PRO A 615 2.84 50.74 -7.21
CA PRO A 615 2.21 51.92 -7.83
C PRO A 615 1.92 53.08 -6.87
N ASP A 616 1.76 52.81 -5.59
CA ASP A 616 1.59 53.78 -4.50
C ASP A 616 2.92 54.30 -3.91
N GLY A 617 4.06 53.91 -4.50
CA GLY A 617 5.37 54.52 -4.28
C GLY A 617 6.30 53.80 -3.30
N TYR A 618 5.84 52.75 -2.62
CA TYR A 618 6.65 51.95 -1.68
C TYR A 618 7.60 50.98 -2.39
N ARG A 619 8.68 50.56 -1.71
CA ARG A 619 9.66 49.61 -2.27
C ARG A 619 9.57 48.26 -1.57
N VAL A 620 9.53 47.17 -2.34
CA VAL A 620 9.58 45.79 -1.83
C VAL A 620 10.93 45.13 -2.17
N ASP A 621 11.41 44.25 -1.28
CA ASP A 621 12.69 43.54 -1.45
C ASP A 621 12.59 42.28 -2.33
N GLY A 622 13.67 41.51 -2.43
CA GLY A 622 13.73 40.26 -3.21
C GLY A 622 12.82 39.14 -2.69
N SER A 623 12.36 39.22 -1.44
CA SER A 623 11.32 38.33 -0.89
C SER A 623 9.89 38.86 -1.12
N GLY A 624 9.77 40.07 -1.67
CA GLY A 624 8.50 40.78 -1.88
C GLY A 624 7.99 41.53 -0.66
N LYS A 625 8.75 41.57 0.43
CA LYS A 625 8.35 42.25 1.66
C LYS A 625 8.62 43.75 1.54
N TRP A 626 7.68 44.57 2.02
CA TRP A 626 7.85 46.02 2.10
C TRP A 626 9.07 46.39 2.96
N VAL A 627 9.94 47.22 2.38
CA VAL A 627 11.07 47.85 3.05
C VAL A 627 10.58 49.17 3.65
N LYS A 628 10.47 49.19 4.98
CA LYS A 628 10.08 50.38 5.74
C LYS A 628 11.13 51.47 5.70
#